data_AF-A0A920MC92-F1
#
_entry.id   AF-A0A920MC92-F1
#
_cell.length_a   1.000
_cell.length_b   1.000
_cell.length_c   1.000
_cell.angle_alpha   90.00
_cell.angle_beta   90.00
_cell.angle_gamma   90.00
#
_symmetry.space_group_name_H-M   'P 1'
#
loop_
_entity.id
_entity.type
_entity.pdbx_description
1 polymer ?
#
loop_
_entity_poly.entity_id
_entity_poly.type
_entity_poly.pdbx_seq_one_letter_code
_entity_poly.pdbx_strand_id
1 'polypeptide(L)'
;MFASVSLIFNVVLIISVLGAFGATLTLPGMAGIVLTIGMAVDANVLIFQRILEEMRRTSHPRGAIKEGFDRAFRTILDANVTTLFAALALLQFGTGPIKGFAVTLSIGILASMFTAIVVTRFFFDWIYLRRSSLQSISI
;
A
#
# COMPACT_ATOMS: atom_id res chain seq x y z
N MET A 1 -6.41 -37.13 -25.80
CA MET A 1 -5.87 -38.00 -24.73
C MET A 1 -4.55 -37.48 -24.17
N PHE A 2 -3.55 -37.15 -24.99
CA PHE A 2 -2.26 -36.58 -24.54
C PHE A 2 -2.37 -35.23 -23.78
N ALA A 3 -3.29 -34.35 -24.18
CA ALA A 3 -3.52 -33.09 -23.47
C ALA A 3 -4.00 -33.28 -22.02
N SER A 4 -4.89 -34.26 -21.79
CA SER A 4 -5.42 -34.57 -20.45
C SER A 4 -4.35 -35.15 -19.54
N VAL A 5 -3.47 -36.01 -20.07
CA VAL A 5 -2.32 -36.57 -19.34
C VAL A 5 -1.31 -35.47 -19.00
N SER A 6 -1.02 -34.56 -19.93
CA SER A 6 -0.12 -33.43 -19.70
C SER A 6 -0.68 -32.47 -18.64
N LEU A 7 -2.00 -32.22 -18.65
CA LEU A 7 -2.67 -31.40 -17.63
C LEU A 7 -2.59 -32.04 -16.24
N ILE A 8 -2.85 -33.35 -16.14
CA ILE A 8 -2.82 -34.08 -14.87
C ILE A 8 -1.39 -34.11 -14.31
N PHE A 9 -0.39 -34.36 -15.16
CA PHE A 9 1.01 -34.38 -14.75
C PHE A 9 1.50 -33.00 -14.29
N ASN A 10 1.06 -31.94 -14.96
CA ASN A 10 1.35 -30.56 -14.58
C ASN A 10 0.74 -30.20 -13.21
N VAL A 11 -0.52 -30.57 -12.97
CA VAL A 11 -1.21 -30.33 -11.69
C VAL A 11 -0.54 -31.11 -10.55
N VAL A 12 -0.14 -32.36 -10.77
CA VAL A 12 0.56 -33.18 -9.77
C VAL A 12 1.96 -32.63 -9.44
N LEU A 13 2.70 -32.14 -10.43
CA LEU A 13 4.00 -31.50 -10.23
C LEU A 13 3.88 -30.20 -9.44
N ILE A 14 2.87 -29.38 -9.72
CA ILE A 14 2.60 -28.13 -8.99
C ILE A 14 2.28 -28.44 -7.52
N ILE A 15 1.39 -29.39 -7.25
CA ILE A 15 1.01 -29.78 -5.88
C ILE A 15 2.21 -30.35 -5.10
N SER A 16 3.06 -31.14 -5.76
CA SER A 16 4.22 -31.78 -5.13
C SER A 16 5.33 -30.79 -4.78
N VAL A 17 5.61 -29.83 -5.66
CA VAL A 17 6.64 -28.80 -5.42
C VAL A 17 6.18 -27.79 -4.36
N LEU A 18 4.88 -27.45 -4.33
CA LEU A 18 4.31 -26.61 -3.28
C LEU A 18 4.36 -27.27 -1.89
N GLY A 19 4.18 -28.59 -1.82
CA GLY A 19 4.27 -29.36 -0.56
C GLY A 19 5.69 -29.43 0.02
N ALA A 20 6.72 -29.41 -0.84
CA ALA A 20 8.13 -29.56 -0.42
C ALA A 20 8.75 -28.30 0.20
N PHE A 21 8.28 -27.11 -0.16
CA PHE A 21 8.85 -25.83 0.28
C PHE A 21 8.13 -25.16 1.46
N GLY A 22 7.02 -25.73 1.93
CA GLY A 22 6.25 -25.19 3.07
C GLY A 22 5.67 -23.78 2.89
N ALA A 23 5.92 -23.15 1.74
CA ALA A 23 5.49 -21.82 1.38
C ALA A 23 4.97 -21.84 -0.07
N THR A 24 3.73 -21.39 -0.22
CA THR A 24 3.00 -21.39 -1.47
C THR A 24 3.11 -20.03 -2.16
N LEU A 25 3.92 -19.92 -3.22
CA LEU A 25 3.78 -18.84 -4.21
C LEU A 25 2.55 -19.16 -5.08
N THR A 26 1.36 -19.04 -4.50
CA THR A 26 0.10 -19.32 -5.20
C THR A 26 -0.34 -18.12 -6.03
N LEU A 27 -1.22 -18.34 -7.02
CA LEU A 27 -1.95 -17.28 -7.73
C LEU A 27 -2.49 -16.20 -6.76
N PRO A 28 -3.11 -16.57 -5.62
CA PRO A 28 -3.43 -15.65 -4.54
C PRO A 28 -2.27 -14.78 -4.05
N GLY A 29 -1.08 -15.32 -3.79
CA GLY A 29 0.09 -14.52 -3.41
C GLY A 29 0.48 -13.47 -4.46
N MET A 30 0.45 -13.85 -5.75
CA MET A 30 0.67 -12.90 -6.85
C MET A 30 -0.45 -11.84 -6.92
N ALA A 31 -1.69 -12.22 -6.65
CA ALA A 31 -2.82 -11.29 -6.56
C ALA A 31 -2.61 -10.27 -5.41
N GLY A 32 -1.98 -10.67 -4.31
CA GLY A 32 -1.57 -9.77 -3.23
C GLY A 32 -0.59 -8.70 -3.68
N ILE A 33 0.37 -9.06 -4.54
CA ILE A 33 1.33 -8.11 -5.13
C ILE A 33 0.61 -7.14 -6.07
N VAL A 34 -0.23 -7.64 -6.99
CA VAL A 34 -1.00 -6.79 -7.92
C VAL A 34 -1.93 -5.85 -7.17
N LEU A 35 -2.58 -6.33 -6.10
CA LEU A 35 -3.43 -5.50 -5.23
C LEU A 35 -2.61 -4.40 -4.53
N THR A 36 -1.42 -4.71 -4.04
CA THR A 36 -0.52 -3.72 -3.43
C THR A 36 -0.14 -2.62 -4.44
N ILE A 37 0.14 -3.00 -5.68
CA ILE A 37 0.42 -2.04 -6.76
C ILE A 37 -0.83 -1.18 -7.05
N GLY A 38 -2.01 -1.79 -7.13
CA GLY A 38 -3.27 -1.08 -7.37
C GLY A 38 -3.56 -0.04 -6.28
N MET A 39 -3.38 -0.41 -5.01
CA MET A 39 -3.55 0.52 -3.88
C MET A 39 -2.51 1.65 -3.88
N ALA A 40 -1.28 1.37 -4.33
CA ALA A 40 -0.25 2.41 -4.47
C ALA A 40 -0.59 3.42 -5.58
N VAL A 41 -1.13 2.95 -6.71
CA VAL A 41 -1.58 3.84 -7.80
C VAL A 41 -2.81 4.66 -7.38
N ASP A 42 -3.77 4.03 -6.69
CA ASP A 42 -4.96 4.70 -6.15
C ASP A 42 -4.58 5.85 -5.20
N ALA A 43 -3.65 5.60 -4.27
CA ALA A 43 -3.13 6.61 -3.36
C ALA A 43 -2.51 7.82 -4.10
N ASN A 44 -1.75 7.59 -5.17
CA ASN A 44 -1.17 8.66 -5.98
C ASN A 44 -2.24 9.50 -6.69
N VAL A 45 -3.26 8.85 -7.26
CA VAL A 45 -4.38 9.54 -7.91
C VAL A 45 -5.18 10.36 -6.89
N LEU A 46 -5.43 9.81 -5.69
CA LEU A 46 -6.16 10.49 -4.62
C LEU A 46 -5.44 11.76 -4.15
N ILE A 47 -4.11 11.69 -3.95
CA ILE A 47 -3.30 12.86 -3.59
C ILE A 47 -3.43 13.96 -4.65
N PHE A 48 -3.28 13.58 -5.93
CA PHE A 48 -3.39 14.53 -7.04
C PHE A 48 -4.77 15.19 -7.09
N GLN A 49 -5.84 14.38 -6.99
CA GLN A 49 -7.20 14.89 -6.99
C GLN A 49 -7.45 15.83 -5.81
N ARG A 50 -6.98 15.50 -4.61
CA ARG A 50 -7.19 16.32 -3.42
C ARG A 50 -6.46 17.65 -3.49
N ILE A 51 -5.24 17.66 -4.02
CA ILE A 51 -4.49 18.90 -4.29
C ILE A 51 -5.25 19.75 -5.31
N LEU A 52 -5.76 19.16 -6.39
CA LEU A 52 -6.52 19.88 -7.41
C LEU A 52 -7.81 20.48 -6.86
N GLU A 53 -8.51 19.74 -5.99
CA GLU A 53 -9.73 20.17 -5.31
C GLU A 53 -9.46 21.35 -4.37
N GLU A 54 -8.37 21.30 -3.61
CA GLU A 54 -7.99 22.38 -2.69
C GLU A 54 -7.48 23.62 -3.44
N MET A 55 -6.80 23.43 -4.58
CA MET A 55 -6.40 24.52 -5.48
C MET A 55 -7.59 25.24 -6.12
N ARG A 56 -8.72 24.55 -6.32
CA ARG A 56 -9.96 25.17 -6.81
C ARG A 56 -10.71 25.93 -5.71
N ARG A 57 -10.54 25.52 -4.46
CA ARG A 57 -11.18 26.15 -3.29
C ARG A 57 -10.44 27.37 -2.75
N THR A 58 -9.12 27.46 -2.93
CA THR A 58 -8.28 28.48 -2.29
C THR A 58 -7.40 29.22 -3.31
N SER A 59 -7.29 30.55 -3.18
CA SER A 59 -6.46 31.41 -4.03
C SER A 59 -4.95 31.37 -3.73
N HIS A 60 -4.52 30.56 -2.76
CA HIS A 60 -3.10 30.38 -2.36
C HIS A 60 -2.58 28.98 -2.75
N PRO A 61 -1.93 28.84 -3.93
CA PRO A 61 -1.52 27.55 -4.48
C PRO A 61 -0.60 26.74 -3.55
N ARG A 62 0.28 27.42 -2.82
CA ARG A 62 1.23 26.77 -1.89
C ARG A 62 0.56 26.23 -0.62
N GLY A 63 -0.48 26.90 -0.12
CA GLY A 63 -1.24 26.44 1.05
C GLY A 63 -2.14 25.25 0.68
N ALA A 64 -2.78 25.34 -0.48
CA ALA A 64 -3.64 24.29 -1.02
C ALA A 64 -2.91 22.94 -1.21
N ILE A 65 -1.66 22.97 -1.70
CA ILE A 65 -0.86 21.73 -1.84
C ILE A 65 -0.59 21.08 -0.48
N LYS A 66 -0.24 21.87 0.54
CA LYS A 66 0.07 21.35 1.89
C LYS A 66 -1.17 20.75 2.55
N GLU A 67 -2.30 21.47 2.51
CA GLU A 67 -3.55 20.97 3.09
C GLU A 67 -4.13 19.80 2.31
N GLY A 68 -4.07 19.84 0.98
CA GLY A 68 -4.50 18.74 0.11
C GLY A 68 -3.70 17.46 0.39
N PHE A 69 -2.37 17.58 0.55
CA PHE A 69 -1.50 16.46 0.90
C PHE A 69 -1.80 15.92 2.31
N ASP A 70 -1.95 16.77 3.34
CA ASP A 70 -2.23 16.30 4.71
C ASP A 70 -3.58 15.56 4.80
N ARG A 71 -4.60 16.07 4.12
CA ARG A 71 -5.92 15.40 4.08
C ARG A 71 -5.85 14.07 3.33
N ALA A 72 -5.25 14.05 2.14
CA ALA A 72 -5.11 12.82 1.36
C ALA A 72 -4.28 11.77 2.12
N PHE A 73 -3.21 12.19 2.79
CA PHE A 73 -2.36 11.31 3.58
C PHE A 73 -3.13 10.62 4.71
N ARG A 74 -3.95 11.36 5.47
CA ARG A 74 -4.79 10.77 6.53
C ARG A 74 -5.76 9.74 5.96
N THR A 75 -6.42 10.04 4.84
CA THR A 75 -7.33 9.10 4.17
C THR A 75 -6.60 7.82 3.72
N ILE A 76 -5.41 7.95 3.14
CA ILE A 76 -4.59 6.80 2.71
C ILE A 76 -4.16 5.96 3.91
N LEU A 77 -3.76 6.62 5.00
CA LEU A 77 -3.34 5.95 6.22
C LEU A 77 -4.51 5.13 6.82
N ASP A 78 -5.69 5.71 6.97
CA ASP A 78 -6.87 5.03 7.51
C ASP A 78 -7.30 3.84 6.63
N ALA A 79 -7.24 4.00 5.31
CA ALA A 79 -7.52 2.92 4.37
C ALA A 79 -6.53 1.75 4.55
N ASN A 80 -5.23 2.03 4.54
CA ASN A 80 -4.20 0.99 4.72
C ASN A 80 -4.28 0.30 6.08
N VAL A 81 -4.56 1.04 7.16
CA VAL A 81 -4.76 0.47 8.51
C VAL A 81 -5.94 -0.50 8.52
N THR A 82 -7.07 -0.11 7.93
CA THR A 82 -8.26 -0.98 7.85
C THR A 82 -7.96 -2.24 7.04
N THR A 83 -7.25 -2.11 5.91
CA THR A 83 -6.83 -3.28 5.11
C THR A 83 -5.83 -4.16 5.85
N LEU A 84 -4.95 -3.58 6.69
CA LEU A 84 -4.03 -4.35 7.52
C LEU A 84 -4.79 -5.19 8.55
N PHE A 85 -5.83 -4.64 9.19
CA PHE A 85 -6.70 -5.43 10.08
C PHE A 85 -7.40 -6.57 9.34
N ALA A 86 -7.88 -6.32 8.12
CA ALA A 86 -8.44 -7.39 7.29
C ALA A 86 -7.39 -8.47 6.95
N ALA A 87 -6.17 -8.07 6.60
CA ALA A 87 -5.08 -8.99 6.31
C ALA A 87 -4.67 -9.81 7.54
N LEU A 88 -4.66 -9.21 8.74
CA LEU A 88 -4.43 -9.92 10.00
C LEU A 88 -5.54 -10.93 10.29
N ALA A 89 -6.81 -10.57 10.06
CA ALA A 89 -7.91 -11.51 10.16
C ALA A 89 -7.75 -12.67 9.17
N LEU A 90 -7.32 -12.41 7.93
CA LEU A 90 -7.02 -13.44 6.95
C LEU A 90 -5.81 -14.31 7.33
N LEU A 91 -4.82 -13.78 8.04
CA LEU A 91 -3.69 -14.57 8.57
C LEU A 91 -4.12 -15.51 9.70
N GLN A 92 -5.05 -15.05 10.56
CA GLN A 92 -5.50 -15.80 11.72
C GLN A 92 -6.57 -16.84 11.37
N PHE A 93 -7.52 -16.50 10.51
CA PHE A 93 -8.64 -17.36 10.13
C PHE A 93 -8.50 -17.99 8.74
N GLY A 94 -7.58 -17.51 7.91
CA GLY A 94 -7.38 -18.03 6.55
C GLY A 94 -6.58 -19.33 6.52
N THR A 95 -6.94 -20.20 5.58
CA THR A 95 -6.31 -21.51 5.38
C THR A 95 -5.71 -21.64 3.99
N GLY A 96 -4.68 -22.49 3.86
CA GLY A 96 -4.08 -22.85 2.58
C GLY A 96 -3.59 -21.63 1.76
N PRO A 97 -4.05 -21.44 0.50
CA PRO A 97 -3.61 -20.34 -0.37
C PRO A 97 -3.96 -18.92 0.13
N ILE A 98 -5.04 -18.77 0.89
CA ILE A 98 -5.49 -17.46 1.42
C ILE A 98 -4.48 -16.91 2.41
N LYS A 99 -3.81 -17.79 3.16
CA LYS A 99 -2.75 -17.41 4.10
C LYS A 99 -1.55 -16.84 3.36
N GLY A 100 -1.19 -17.43 2.22
CA GLY A 100 -0.14 -16.90 1.32
C GLY A 100 -0.47 -15.49 0.81
N PHE A 101 -1.71 -15.28 0.34
CA PHE A 101 -2.20 -13.94 -0.04
C PHE A 101 -2.10 -12.94 1.11
N ALA A 102 -2.56 -13.32 2.30
CA ALA A 102 -2.59 -12.46 3.47
C ALA A 102 -1.17 -12.04 3.93
N VAL A 103 -0.18 -12.93 3.81
CA VAL A 103 1.23 -12.60 4.08
C VAL A 103 1.73 -11.54 3.09
N THR A 104 1.58 -11.78 1.78
CA THR A 104 2.01 -10.81 0.76
C THR A 104 1.32 -9.45 0.90
N LEU A 105 0.02 -9.45 1.18
CA LEU A 105 -0.76 -8.23 1.38
C LEU A 105 -0.28 -7.46 2.62
N SER A 106 -0.06 -8.16 3.74
CA SER A 106 0.43 -7.54 4.98
C SER A 106 1.81 -6.90 4.79
N ILE A 107 2.74 -7.61 4.12
CA ILE A 107 4.07 -7.08 3.82
C ILE A 107 3.97 -5.84 2.91
N GLY A 108 3.15 -5.90 1.87
CA GLY A 108 2.93 -4.79 0.94
C GLY A 108 2.38 -3.54 1.63
N ILE A 109 1.37 -3.70 2.48
CA ILE A 109 0.79 -2.59 3.25
C ILE A 109 1.79 -2.02 4.24
N LEU A 110 2.53 -2.84 4.98
CA LEU A 110 3.53 -2.37 5.95
C LEU A 110 4.65 -1.58 5.25
N ALA A 111 5.14 -2.05 4.10
CA ALA A 111 6.14 -1.33 3.31
C ALA A 111 5.59 0.01 2.79
N SER A 112 4.34 0.03 2.32
CA SER A 112 3.65 1.25 1.88
C SER A 112 3.47 2.24 3.02
N MET A 113 2.97 1.80 4.17
CA MET A 113 2.78 2.62 5.36
C MET A 113 4.09 3.18 5.91
N PHE A 114 5.16 2.37 5.93
CA PHE A 114 6.49 2.84 6.32
C PHE A 114 6.98 3.95 5.39
N THR A 115 6.86 3.74 4.08
CA THR A 115 7.22 4.75 3.07
C THR A 115 6.39 6.02 3.28
N ALA A 116 5.09 5.89 3.51
CA ALA A 116 4.18 7.00 3.76
C ALA A 116 4.59 7.81 5.01
N ILE A 117 4.88 7.15 6.14
CA ILE A 117 5.30 7.82 7.38
C ILE A 117 6.65 8.53 7.22
N VAL A 118 7.63 7.87 6.60
CA VAL A 118 8.97 8.44 6.39
C VAL A 118 8.90 9.62 5.42
N VAL A 119 8.20 9.48 4.30
CA VAL A 119 8.00 10.56 3.33
C VAL A 119 7.27 11.73 3.98
N THR A 120 6.24 11.48 4.78
CA THR A 120 5.52 12.53 5.50
C THR A 120 6.42 13.25 6.49
N ARG A 121 7.23 12.53 7.29
CA ARG A 121 8.24 13.18 8.17
C ARG A 121 9.22 14.03 7.37
N PHE A 122 9.80 13.50 6.30
CA PHE A 122 10.71 14.25 5.44
C PHE A 122 10.07 15.49 4.83
N PHE A 123 8.83 15.38 4.38
CA PHE A 123 8.11 16.48 3.75
C PHE A 123 7.73 17.57 4.78
N PHE A 124 7.24 17.15 5.95
CA PHE A 124 6.96 18.07 7.06
C PHE A 124 8.24 18.74 7.55
N ASP A 125 9.32 18.00 7.78
CA ASP A 125 10.62 18.55 8.19
C ASP A 125 11.17 19.50 7.12
N TRP A 126 11.10 19.16 5.83
CA TRP A 126 11.57 20.05 4.76
C TRP A 126 10.79 21.37 4.69
N ILE A 127 9.47 21.32 4.91
CA ILE A 127 8.62 22.51 4.96
C ILE A 127 8.76 23.31 6.26
N TYR A 128 8.97 22.64 7.40
CA TYR A 128 9.13 23.27 8.71
C TYR A 128 10.54 23.81 8.95
N LEU A 129 11.60 23.15 8.47
CA LEU A 129 12.97 23.66 8.52
C LEU A 129 13.09 24.97 7.73
N ARG A 130 12.36 25.09 6.62
CA ARG A 130 12.22 26.37 5.89
C ARG A 130 11.44 27.46 6.67
N ARG A 131 10.70 27.09 7.73
CA ARG A 131 10.04 28.03 8.66
C ARG A 131 10.85 28.31 9.93
N SER A 132 11.75 27.42 10.37
CA SER A 132 12.54 27.64 11.59
C SER A 132 13.55 28.80 11.49
N SER A 133 13.83 29.30 10.29
CA SER A 133 14.65 30.51 10.08
C SER A 133 13.87 31.83 10.18
N LEU A 134 12.55 31.83 10.46
CA LEU A 134 11.73 33.06 10.47
C LEU A 134 10.89 33.24 11.74
N GLN A 135 11.19 32.52 12.83
CA GLN A 135 10.59 32.80 14.16
C GLN A 135 11.60 33.19 15.24
N SER A 136 12.88 33.38 14.91
CA SER A 136 13.88 33.96 15.83
C SER A 136 14.25 35.42 15.52
N ILE A 137 13.56 36.07 14.59
CA ILE A 137 13.63 37.52 14.36
C ILE A 137 12.19 37.93 14.07
N SER A 138 11.45 38.53 14.98
CA SER A 138 11.73 39.85 15.54
C SER A 138 11.16 40.01 16.95
N ILE A 139 12.00 40.62 17.78
CA ILE A 139 11.67 41.47 18.94
C ILE A 139 10.48 42.37 18.62
#